data_AF-A0A074ME07-F1
#
_entry.id   AF-A0A074ME07-F1
#
_cell.length_a   1.000
_cell.length_b   1.000
_cell.length_c   1.000
_cell.angle_alpha   90.00
_cell.angle_beta   90.00
_cell.angle_gamma   90.00
#
_symmetry.space_group_name_H-M   'P 1'
#
loop_
_entity.id
_entity.type
_entity.pdbx_description
1 polymer ?
#
loop_
_entity_poly.entity_id
_entity_poly.type
_entity_poly.pdbx_seq_one_letter_code
_entity_poly.pdbx_strand_id
1 'polypeptide(L)' 'MRSGSIESPSTVIADFDGSEAVRAGEEFIDELPDHEFRIPGQLVADATVREVDHRFGADERMVVTAVLLLLEEG' A
#
# COMPACT_ATOMS: atom_id res chain seq x y z
N MET A 1 1.36 -33.23 2.74
CA MET A 1 1.24 -32.04 3.63
C MET A 1 2.24 -31.03 3.10
N ARG A 2 1.83 -30.12 2.20
CA ARG A 2 2.73 -29.04 1.78
C ARG A 2 2.73 -27.98 2.87
N SER A 3 3.94 -27.53 3.19
CA SER A 3 4.30 -26.59 4.25
C SER A 3 3.36 -25.38 4.28
N GLY A 4 3.03 -24.88 5.47
CA GLY A 4 2.18 -23.71 5.62
C GLY A 4 2.72 -22.53 4.79
N SER A 5 1.84 -21.89 4.03
CA SER A 5 2.19 -20.69 3.26
C SER A 5 2.80 -19.67 4.21
N ILE A 6 4.03 -19.24 3.92
CA ILE A 6 4.76 -18.31 4.77
C ILE A 6 4.31 -16.90 4.37
N GLU A 7 3.41 -16.32 5.16
CA GLU A 7 3.04 -14.91 5.02
C GLU A 7 4.28 -14.03 5.19
N SER A 8 4.61 -13.27 4.15
CA SER A 8 5.79 -12.41 4.13
C SER A 8 5.36 -10.94 4.06
N PRO A 9 5.61 -10.14 5.11
CA PRO A 9 5.28 -8.72 5.08
C PRO A 9 6.21 -7.99 4.11
N SER A 10 5.63 -7.16 3.24
CA SER A 10 6.35 -6.35 2.26
C SER A 10 5.95 -4.89 2.40
N THR A 11 6.94 -4.00 2.49
CA THR A 11 6.71 -2.56 2.61
C THR A 11 6.66 -1.91 1.23
N VAL A 12 5.64 -1.08 1.01
CA VAL A 12 5.47 -0.23 -0.18
C VAL A 12 5.45 1.23 0.27
N ILE A 13 6.14 2.09 -0.46
CA ILE A 13 6.14 3.55 -0.23
C ILE A 13 5.58 4.20 -1.48
N ALA A 14 4.50 4.96 -1.32
CA ALA A 14 3.88 5.76 -2.37
C ALA A 14 4.11 7.24 -2.08
N ASP A 15 4.55 7.98 -3.09
CA ASP A 15 4.90 9.40 -2.99
C ASP A 15 3.99 10.22 -3.92
N PHE A 16 3.22 11.11 -3.32
CA PHE A 16 2.21 11.93 -3.96
C PHE A 16 2.64 13.40 -3.91
N ASP A 17 3.18 13.90 -5.02
CA ASP A 17 3.75 15.25 -5.14
C ASP A 17 2.75 16.21 -5.83
N GLY A 18 2.31 17.24 -5.11
CA GLY A 18 1.33 18.24 -5.54
C GLY A 18 -0.11 17.93 -5.11
N SER A 19 -0.94 18.97 -5.02
CA SER A 19 -2.30 18.89 -4.44
C SER A 19 -3.22 17.84 -5.08
N GLU A 20 -3.19 17.69 -6.40
CA GLU A 20 -3.97 16.65 -7.09
C GLU A 20 -3.48 15.24 -6.77
N ALA A 21 -2.16 15.05 -6.67
CA ALA A 21 -1.59 13.77 -6.29
C ALA A 21 -1.92 13.45 -4.83
N VAL A 22 -1.86 14.46 -3.95
CA VAL A 22 -2.23 14.32 -2.54
C VAL A 22 -3.69 13.90 -2.38
N ARG A 23 -4.62 14.50 -3.13
CA ARG A 23 -6.02 14.06 -3.17
C ARG A 23 -6.15 12.59 -3.63
N ALA A 24 -5.39 12.19 -4.64
CA ALA A 24 -5.34 10.78 -5.06
C ALA A 24 -4.71 9.86 -3.99
N GLY A 25 -3.79 10.39 -3.17
CA GLY A 25 -3.22 9.71 -2.01
C GLY A 25 -4.24 9.48 -0.90
N GLU A 26 -5.12 10.45 -0.65
CA GLU A 26 -6.26 10.30 0.27
C GLU A 26 -7.22 9.20 -0.22
N GLU A 27 -7.59 9.23 -1.51
CA GLU A 27 -8.41 8.17 -2.13
C GLU A 27 -7.71 6.80 -2.03
N PHE A 28 -6.40 6.75 -2.29
CA PHE A 28 -5.62 5.52 -2.14
C PHE A 28 -5.64 4.96 -0.71
N ILE A 29 -5.54 5.81 0.32
CA ILE A 29 -5.62 5.39 1.73
C ILE A 29 -6.97 4.76 2.03
N ASP A 30 -8.06 5.38 1.57
CA ASP A 30 -9.43 4.92 1.80
C ASP A 30 -9.72 3.60 1.06
N GLU A 31 -9.21 3.45 -0.16
CA GLU A 31 -9.44 2.27 -0.99
C GLU A 31 -8.49 1.09 -0.67
N LEU A 32 -7.35 1.34 -0.02
CA LEU A 32 -6.31 0.32 0.21
C LEU A 32 -6.81 -0.99 0.84
N PRO A 33 -7.65 -0.97 1.90
CA PRO A 33 -8.09 -2.21 2.57
C PRO A 33 -8.94 -3.12 1.66
N ASP A 34 -9.66 -2.52 0.71
CA ASP A 34 -10.55 -3.23 -0.22
C ASP A 34 -9.91 -3.42 -1.61
N HIS A 35 -8.69 -2.92 -1.81
CA HIS A 35 -8.03 -2.95 -3.10
C HIS A 35 -7.61 -4.36 -3.50
N GLU A 36 -8.08 -4.81 -4.68
CA GLU A 36 -7.67 -6.09 -5.25
C GLU A 36 -6.33 -5.95 -6.00
N PHE A 37 -5.25 -6.35 -5.35
CA PHE A 37 -3.93 -6.37 -5.96
C PHE A 37 -3.77 -7.50 -6.99
N ARG A 38 -3.12 -7.20 -8.11
CA ARG A 38 -2.66 -8.20 -9.09
C ARG A 38 -1.14 -8.18 -9.16
N ILE A 39 -0.49 -9.03 -8.34
CA ILE A 39 0.97 -9.20 -8.33
C ILE A 39 1.28 -10.59 -8.91
N PRO A 40 2.07 -10.73 -9.99
CA PRO A 40 2.36 -12.03 -10.58
C PRO A 40 2.97 -13.03 -9.60
N GLY A 41 2.34 -14.19 -9.43
CA GLY A 41 2.82 -15.28 -8.58
C GLY A 41 2.66 -15.00 -7.07
N GLN A 42 1.92 -13.96 -6.68
CA GLN A 42 1.68 -13.58 -5.30
C GLN A 42 0.22 -13.20 -5.09
N LEU A 43 -0.33 -13.61 -3.96
CA LEU A 43 -1.61 -13.12 -3.47
C LEU A 43 -1.38 -12.14 -2.32
N VAL A 44 -2.17 -11.08 -2.24
CA VAL A 44 -2.17 -10.17 -1.09
C VAL A 44 -3.25 -10.64 -0.12
N ALA A 45 -2.84 -11.07 1.07
CA ALA A 45 -3.74 -11.50 2.13
C ALA A 45 -4.34 -10.30 2.89
N ASP A 46 -3.53 -9.25 3.08
CA ASP A 46 -3.92 -8.02 3.76
C ASP A 46 -3.06 -6.85 3.27
N ALA A 47 -3.62 -5.64 3.36
CA ALA A 47 -2.96 -4.39 3.02
C ALA A 47 -3.33 -3.33 4.05
N THR A 48 -2.32 -2.78 4.73
CA THR A 48 -2.53 -1.81 5.81
C THR A 48 -1.65 -0.58 5.63
N VAL A 49 -2.23 0.61 5.82
CA VAL A 49 -1.45 1.85 5.95
C VAL A 49 -0.73 1.86 7.30
N ARG A 50 0.59 1.98 7.27
CA ARG A 50 1.45 1.99 8.46
C ARG A 50 1.83 3.38 8.93
N GLU A 51 2.02 4.30 8.00
CA GLU A 51 2.43 5.69 8.24
C GLU A 51 1.99 6.58 7.09
N VAL A 52 1.61 7.82 7.40
CA VAL A 52 1.32 8.89 6.45
C VAL A 52 2.08 10.14 6.90
N ASP A 53 2.98 10.63 6.05
CA ASP A 53 3.65 11.92 6.23
C ASP A 53 3.04 12.91 5.23
N HIS A 54 2.31 13.91 5.73
CA HIS A 54 1.64 14.92 4.92
C HIS A 54 2.22 16.30 5.21
N ARG A 55 2.77 16.91 4.17
CA ARG A 55 3.27 18.28 4.15
C ARG A 55 2.30 19.18 3.41
N PHE A 56 1.86 20.23 4.10
CA PHE A 56 0.96 21.25 3.55
C PHE A 56 1.74 22.47 3.02
N GLY A 57 1.15 23.20 2.09
CA GLY A 57 1.67 24.48 1.60
C GLY A 57 1.81 24.54 0.08
N ALA A 58 2.70 25.42 -0.39
CA ALA A 58 2.94 25.60 -1.83
C ALA A 58 3.52 24.34 -2.49
N ASP A 59 4.30 23.56 -1.74
CA ASP A 59 4.87 22.27 -2.14
C ASP A 59 4.15 21.14 -1.39
N GLU A 60 2.83 21.07 -1.57
CA GLU A 60 2.01 20.05 -0.92
C GLU A 60 2.44 18.64 -1.34
N ARG A 61 2.63 17.74 -0.39
CA ARG A 61 3.13 16.39 -0.64
C ARG A 61 2.66 15.43 0.43
N MET A 62 2.35 14.20 0.02
CA MET A 62 2.00 13.11 0.92
C MET A 62 2.88 11.89 0.61
N VAL A 63 3.42 11.26 1.64
CA VAL A 63 4.12 9.99 1.54
C VAL A 63 3.38 8.97 2.39
N VAL A 64 2.91 7.89 1.75
CA VAL A 64 2.19 6.81 2.41
C VAL A 64 3.09 5.57 2.46
N THR A 65 3.30 5.04 3.65
CA THR A 65 3.94 3.73 3.84
C THR A 65 2.86 2.70 4.11
N ALA A 66 2.75 1.71 3.24
CA ALA A 66 1.84 0.59 3.38
C ALA A 66 2.63 -0.72 3.62
N VAL A 67 2.00 -1.66 4.30
CA VAL A 67 2.49 -3.02 4.46
C VAL A 67 1.50 -3.97 3.81
N LEU A 68 2.00 -4.81 2.91
CA LEU A 68 1.25 -5.88 2.27
C LEU A 68 1.67 -7.22 2.88
N LEU A 69 0.72 -8.04 3.30
CA LEU A 69 0.96 -9.43 3.65
C LEU A 69 0.85 -10.27 2.39
N LEU A 70 1.97 -10.82 1.94
CA LEU A 70 2.03 -11.61 0.70
C LEU A 70 2.00 -13.11 0.97
N LEU A 71 1.34 -13.83 0.08
CA LEU A 71 1.28 -15.28 0.00
C LEU A 71 1.78 -15.75 -1.36
N GLU A 72 2.44 -16.90 -1.40
CA GLU A 72 2.77 -17.56 -2.67
C GLU A 72 1.49 -18.04 -3.37
N GLU A 73 1.37 -17.74 -4.67
CA GLU A 73 0.35 -18.33 -5.52
C GLU A 73 0.82 -19.76 -5.90
N GLY A 74 0.03 -20.77 -5.50
CA GLY A 74 0.44 -22.18 -5.46
C GLY A 74 0.49 -22.95 -6.78
#